data_AF-A0A535PJT8-F1
#
_entry.id   AF-A0A535PJT8-F1
#
_cell.length_a   1.000
_cell.length_b   1.000
_cell.length_c   1.000
_cell.angle_alpha   90.00
_cell.angle_beta   90.00
_cell.angle_gamma   90.00
#
_symmetry.space_group_name_H-M   'P 1'
#
loop_
_entity.id
_entity.type
_entity.pdbx_description
1 polymer ?
#
loop_
_entity_poly.entity_id
_entity_poly.type
_entity_poly.pdbx_seq_one_letter_code
_entity_poly.pdbx_strand_id
1 'polypeptide(L)'
;MAAFLANVGVNSAHAARSPLFEDGRFALLPIPERQPWRPPMLRLGDVDGLAAHAPATWRNRAVHLDPDLSASTPTYGDNCRRAGRAFGLRRAERGDLIVFLARLQPINAAPQFHLVGCLEIDDALVDVTFDPGHGWWDGNAHIRRARATAIWDSFWVFKGSACGSRMFARSYQFARKEVEKVFGPNWHWRTTRTELQTIGSYTRAVRRLDGRGEEWLRTICKS
;
A
#
# COMPACT_ATOMS: atom_id res chain seq x y z
N MET A 1 8.18 -15.17 12.02
CA MET A 1 8.00 -13.90 11.30
C MET A 1 7.51 -14.20 9.91
N ALA A 2 6.60 -13.38 9.41
CA ALA A 2 6.01 -13.44 8.09
C ALA A 2 6.21 -12.11 7.35
N ALA A 3 6.04 -12.15 6.03
CA ALA A 3 5.89 -10.95 5.21
C ALA A 3 4.52 -10.94 4.53
N PHE A 4 3.93 -9.76 4.40
CA PHE A 4 2.66 -9.53 3.73
C PHE A 4 2.88 -8.62 2.53
N LEU A 5 2.60 -9.13 1.32
CA LEU A 5 2.66 -8.30 0.12
C LEU A 5 1.29 -7.65 -0.12
N ALA A 6 1.21 -6.32 0.03
CA ALA A 6 -0.02 -5.54 -0.07
C ALA A 6 0.01 -4.60 -1.28
N ASN A 7 -1.09 -4.58 -2.05
CA ASN A 7 -1.23 -3.68 -3.20
C ASN A 7 -1.71 -2.29 -2.76
N VAL A 8 -0.98 -1.24 -3.13
CA VAL A 8 -1.24 0.15 -2.70
C VAL A 8 -1.21 1.16 -3.84
N GLY A 9 -1.77 2.33 -3.57
CA GLY A 9 -1.84 3.44 -4.53
C GLY A 9 -2.80 3.22 -5.70
N VAL A 10 -2.87 4.21 -6.57
CA VAL A 10 -3.69 4.13 -7.79
C VAL A 10 -3.27 2.96 -8.69
N ASN A 11 -4.24 2.42 -9.42
CA ASN A 11 -4.05 1.27 -10.32
C ASN A 11 -4.97 1.42 -11.54
N SER A 12 -5.14 0.38 -12.36
CA SER A 12 -5.95 0.43 -13.58
C SER A 12 -7.42 0.81 -13.41
N ALA A 13 -7.97 0.75 -12.18
CA ALA A 13 -9.33 1.21 -11.92
C ALA A 13 -9.45 2.74 -11.77
N HIS A 14 -8.32 3.46 -11.80
CA HIS A 14 -8.24 4.90 -11.54
C HIS A 14 -7.75 5.67 -12.77
N ALA A 15 -8.20 6.92 -12.90
CA ALA A 15 -7.80 7.79 -13.99
C ALA A 15 -6.34 8.29 -13.89
N ALA A 16 -5.78 8.33 -12.67
CA ALA A 16 -4.41 8.74 -12.41
C ALA A 16 -3.44 7.55 -12.45
N ARG A 17 -2.15 7.84 -12.67
CA ARG A 17 -1.08 6.84 -12.67
C ARG A 17 0.09 7.34 -11.83
N SER A 18 0.60 6.51 -10.94
CA SER A 18 1.82 6.80 -10.17
C SER A 18 3.03 6.82 -11.11
N PRO A 19 3.72 7.95 -11.31
CA PRO A 19 4.85 8.02 -12.23
C PRO A 19 6.07 7.25 -11.71
N LEU A 20 6.79 6.61 -12.63
CA LEU A 20 8.15 6.10 -12.45
C LEU A 20 9.10 6.96 -13.29
N PHE A 21 10.09 7.56 -12.63
CA PHE A 21 11.11 8.38 -13.28
C PHE A 21 12.28 7.52 -13.76
N GLU A 22 13.08 8.04 -14.69
CA GLU A 22 14.18 7.30 -15.32
C GLU A 22 15.27 6.87 -14.32
N ASP A 23 15.47 7.65 -13.26
CA ASP A 23 16.38 7.30 -12.16
C ASP A 23 15.77 6.28 -11.17
N GLY A 24 14.59 5.74 -11.45
CA GLY A 24 13.92 4.76 -10.60
C GLY A 24 13.23 5.35 -9.37
N ARG A 25 13.32 6.67 -9.13
CA ARG A 25 12.43 7.35 -8.19
C ARG A 25 11.00 7.30 -8.71
N PHE A 26 10.03 7.56 -7.83
CA PHE A 26 8.62 7.49 -8.18
C PHE A 26 7.81 8.43 -7.29
N ALA A 27 6.57 8.72 -7.71
CA ALA A 27 5.57 9.33 -6.84
C ALA A 27 4.41 8.35 -6.67
N LEU A 28 4.14 7.93 -5.43
CA LEU A 28 3.02 7.04 -5.12
C LEU A 28 1.75 7.85 -4.93
N LEU A 29 0.88 7.88 -5.93
CA LEU A 29 -0.39 8.57 -5.81
C LEU A 29 -1.38 7.74 -4.96
N PRO A 30 -2.01 8.34 -3.93
CA PRO A 30 -3.05 7.69 -3.14
C PRO A 30 -4.31 7.49 -3.98
N ILE A 31 -5.14 6.53 -3.53
CA ILE A 31 -6.45 6.29 -4.12
C ILE A 31 -7.39 7.44 -3.72
N PRO A 32 -8.24 7.96 -4.62
CA PRO A 32 -9.26 8.93 -4.25
C PRO A 32 -10.32 8.24 -3.38
N GLU A 33 -10.71 8.90 -2.30
CA GLU A 33 -11.82 8.41 -1.48
C GLU A 33 -13.14 8.50 -2.25
N ARG A 34 -14.07 7.59 -1.95
CA ARG A 34 -15.40 7.61 -2.57
C ARG A 34 -16.26 8.73 -2.01
N GLN A 35 -16.01 9.09 -0.75
CA GLN A 35 -16.74 10.14 -0.04
C GLN A 35 -16.19 11.52 -0.40
N PRO A 36 -17.05 12.55 -0.43
CA PRO A 36 -16.61 13.94 -0.52
C PRO A 36 -15.66 14.30 0.62
N TRP A 37 -14.76 15.23 0.38
CA TRP A 37 -13.83 15.70 1.41
C TRP A 37 -14.56 16.31 2.59
N ARG A 38 -14.14 15.91 3.79
CA ARG A 38 -14.53 16.50 5.08
C ARG A 38 -13.36 16.35 6.06
N PRO A 39 -13.07 17.34 6.93
CA PRO A 39 -12.09 17.14 7.99
C PRO A 39 -12.44 15.91 8.85
N PRO A 40 -11.46 15.10 9.29
CA PRO A 40 -10.01 15.28 9.13
C PRO A 40 -9.41 14.55 7.91
N MET A 41 -10.18 14.23 6.86
CA MET A 41 -9.63 13.64 5.63
C MET A 41 -8.65 14.60 4.94
N LEU A 42 -7.66 14.04 4.24
CA LEU A 42 -6.72 14.81 3.44
C LEU A 42 -7.28 15.12 2.06
N ARG A 43 -6.98 16.31 1.54
CA ARG A 43 -7.10 16.58 0.09
C ARG A 43 -5.77 16.26 -0.57
N LEU A 44 -5.80 15.85 -1.83
CA LEU A 44 -4.56 15.61 -2.58
C LEU A 44 -3.67 16.85 -2.65
N GLY A 45 -4.28 18.04 -2.79
CA GLY A 45 -3.57 19.31 -2.85
C GLY A 45 -2.79 19.66 -1.58
N ASP A 46 -3.15 19.04 -0.47
CA ASP A 46 -2.52 19.25 0.84
C ASP A 46 -1.46 18.16 1.14
N VAL A 47 -1.26 17.20 0.22
CA VAL A 47 -0.21 16.18 0.34
C VAL A 47 1.02 16.62 -0.45
N ASP A 48 2.11 16.86 0.27
CA ASP A 48 3.34 17.42 -0.28
C ASP A 48 3.84 16.67 -1.51
N GLY A 49 4.10 17.42 -2.59
CA GLY A 49 4.70 16.93 -3.82
C GLY A 49 3.80 16.05 -4.70
N LEU A 50 2.60 15.64 -4.27
CA LEU A 50 1.77 14.69 -5.05
C LEU A 50 0.81 15.36 -6.03
N ALA A 51 0.34 16.57 -5.73
CA ALA A 51 -0.65 17.25 -6.57
C ALA A 51 -0.18 17.50 -8.01
N ALA A 52 1.13 17.68 -8.22
CA ALA A 52 1.73 17.89 -9.54
C ALA A 52 1.70 16.63 -10.43
N HIS A 53 1.49 15.45 -9.85
CA HIS A 53 1.52 14.17 -10.55
C HIS A 53 0.13 13.60 -10.83
N ALA A 54 -0.93 14.26 -10.37
CA ALA A 54 -2.30 13.82 -10.56
C ALA A 54 -3.11 14.77 -11.46
N PRO A 55 -4.26 14.35 -11.99
CA PRO A 55 -5.16 15.25 -12.71
C PRO A 55 -5.52 16.46 -11.85
N ALA A 56 -5.53 17.67 -12.42
CA ALA A 56 -5.83 18.91 -11.70
C ALA A 56 -7.18 18.87 -10.95
N THR A 57 -8.16 18.13 -11.49
CA THR A 57 -9.48 17.91 -10.88
C THR A 57 -9.43 17.13 -9.56
N TRP A 58 -8.31 16.49 -9.22
CA TRP A 58 -8.10 15.78 -7.97
C TRP A 58 -7.57 16.66 -6.85
N ARG A 59 -7.09 17.88 -7.13
CA ARG A 59 -6.48 18.78 -6.14
C ARG A 59 -7.34 18.94 -4.89
N ASN A 60 -8.65 19.08 -5.04
CA ASN A 60 -9.60 19.27 -3.93
C ASN A 60 -10.33 17.98 -3.52
N ARG A 61 -10.01 16.84 -4.14
CA ARG A 61 -10.62 15.54 -3.79
C ARG A 61 -10.00 14.98 -2.53
N ALA A 62 -10.83 14.34 -1.73
CA ALA A 62 -10.35 13.58 -0.59
C ALA A 62 -9.56 12.36 -1.07
N VAL A 63 -8.47 12.04 -0.39
CA VAL A 63 -7.58 10.94 -0.76
C VAL A 63 -7.26 10.03 0.41
N HIS A 64 -7.04 8.76 0.08
CA HIS A 64 -6.71 7.69 0.99
C HIS A 64 -5.18 7.52 1.01
N LEU A 65 -4.50 8.36 1.80
CA LEU A 65 -3.05 8.28 2.00
C LEU A 65 -2.72 7.07 2.88
N ASP A 66 -2.57 5.92 2.24
CA ASP A 66 -2.26 4.66 2.91
C ASP A 66 -1.42 3.78 1.95
N PRO A 67 -0.15 3.47 2.28
CA PRO A 67 0.52 3.71 3.56
C PRO A 67 0.95 5.17 3.74
N ASP A 68 1.01 5.63 4.99
CA ASP A 68 1.67 6.88 5.37
C ASP A 68 2.96 6.53 6.13
N LEU A 69 4.08 6.45 5.40
CA LEU A 69 5.39 6.08 5.95
C LEU A 69 6.32 7.27 6.19
N SER A 70 5.92 8.47 5.80
CA SER A 70 6.69 9.71 6.03
C SER A 70 6.32 10.40 7.34
N ALA A 71 5.16 10.08 7.92
CA ALA A 71 4.80 10.53 9.25
C ALA A 71 5.79 10.05 10.32
N SER A 72 5.88 10.78 11.43
CA SER A 72 6.71 10.40 12.58
C SER A 72 6.32 9.05 13.17
N THR A 73 5.05 8.67 13.04
CA THR A 73 4.56 7.31 13.26
C THR A 73 4.07 6.75 11.93
N PRO A 74 4.84 5.88 11.28
CA PRO A 74 4.42 5.20 10.06
C PRO A 74 3.17 4.36 10.33
N THR A 75 2.18 4.42 9.42
CA THR A 75 0.98 3.59 9.54
C THR A 75 0.57 2.98 8.21
N TYR A 76 -0.09 1.82 8.30
CA TYR A 76 -0.82 1.22 7.20
C TYR A 76 -2.17 0.67 7.68
N GLY A 77 -3.25 0.87 6.94
CA GLY A 77 -4.58 0.36 7.27
C GLY A 77 -5.21 -0.48 6.17
N ASP A 78 -6.08 -1.43 6.55
CA ASP A 78 -7.02 -2.05 5.62
C ASP A 78 -8.22 -2.66 6.35
N ASN A 79 -9.30 -2.92 5.60
CA ASN A 79 -10.55 -3.48 6.09
C ASN A 79 -10.44 -5.00 6.28
N CYS A 80 -9.60 -5.45 7.21
CA CYS A 80 -9.20 -6.85 7.36
C CYS A 80 -10.35 -7.82 7.62
N ARG A 81 -11.48 -7.37 8.20
CA ARG A 81 -12.67 -8.22 8.43
C ARG A 81 -13.63 -8.23 7.24
N ARG A 82 -13.81 -7.11 6.55
CA ARG A 82 -14.86 -6.95 5.52
C ARG A 82 -14.35 -7.11 4.09
N ALA A 83 -13.08 -6.79 3.85
CA ALA A 83 -12.46 -6.90 2.54
C ALA A 83 -11.72 -8.23 2.44
N GLY A 84 -12.26 -9.18 1.66
CA GLY A 84 -11.63 -10.50 1.46
C GLY A 84 -10.18 -10.40 0.96
N ARG A 85 -9.85 -9.33 0.24
CA ARG A 85 -8.47 -9.02 -0.18
C ARG A 85 -7.50 -8.75 0.97
N ALA A 86 -7.98 -8.25 2.11
CA ALA A 86 -7.17 -7.87 3.27
C ALA A 86 -7.21 -8.92 4.39
N PHE A 87 -8.01 -9.98 4.23
CA PHE A 87 -8.25 -10.99 5.27
C PHE A 87 -6.97 -11.61 5.83
N GLY A 88 -5.94 -11.79 4.99
CA GLY A 88 -4.64 -12.35 5.40
C GLY A 88 -3.96 -11.56 6.51
N LEU A 89 -4.14 -10.24 6.56
CA LEU A 89 -3.54 -9.34 7.54
C LEU A 89 -4.04 -9.57 8.97
N ARG A 90 -5.16 -10.29 9.16
CA ARG A 90 -5.65 -10.65 10.49
C ARG A 90 -4.69 -11.52 11.30
N ARG A 91 -3.74 -12.16 10.62
CA ARG A 91 -2.71 -13.01 11.23
C ARG A 91 -1.36 -12.29 11.34
N ALA A 92 -1.32 -10.99 11.05
CA ALA A 92 -0.10 -10.22 11.14
C ALA A 92 0.20 -9.93 12.62
N GLU A 93 1.45 -10.16 13.01
CA GLU A 93 1.93 -10.01 14.37
C GLU A 93 3.07 -9.00 14.44
N ARG A 94 3.41 -8.56 15.65
CA ARG A 94 4.58 -7.72 15.90
C ARG A 94 5.85 -8.38 15.34
N GLY A 95 6.67 -7.61 14.62
CA GLY A 95 7.90 -8.07 13.95
C GLY A 95 7.69 -8.65 12.54
N ASP A 96 6.44 -8.88 12.14
CA ASP A 96 6.12 -9.17 10.74
C ASP A 96 6.31 -7.93 9.86
N LEU A 97 6.44 -8.15 8.56
CA LEU A 97 6.71 -7.11 7.57
C LEU A 97 5.52 -6.96 6.63
N ILE A 98 5.07 -5.73 6.36
CA ILE A 98 4.17 -5.43 5.24
C ILE A 98 5.00 -4.77 4.15
N VAL A 99 5.09 -5.37 2.97
CA VAL A 99 5.78 -4.83 1.80
C VAL A 99 4.76 -4.34 0.79
N PHE A 100 4.96 -3.13 0.30
CA PHE A 100 4.01 -2.44 -0.54
C PHE A 100 4.35 -2.63 -2.02
N LEU A 101 3.41 -3.23 -2.74
CA LEU A 101 3.43 -3.41 -4.18
C LEU A 101 2.57 -2.31 -4.82
N ALA A 102 3.13 -1.55 -5.75
CA ALA A 102 2.41 -0.51 -6.48
C ALA A 102 2.56 -0.70 -7.99
N ARG A 103 1.53 -0.28 -8.72
CA ARG A 103 1.59 -0.18 -10.18
C ARG A 103 2.13 1.19 -10.55
N LEU A 104 3.34 1.23 -11.10
CA LEU A 104 4.00 2.46 -11.54
C LEU A 104 3.98 2.59 -13.07
N GLN A 105 4.01 3.82 -13.55
CA GLN A 105 3.93 4.19 -14.96
C GLN A 105 5.22 4.90 -15.39
N PRO A 106 6.10 4.21 -16.14
CA PRO A 106 7.21 4.88 -16.82
C PRO A 106 6.68 5.85 -17.90
N ILE A 107 7.45 6.89 -18.24
CA ILE A 107 7.05 7.90 -19.23
C ILE A 107 6.81 7.26 -20.61
N ASN A 108 7.71 6.39 -21.06
CA ASN A 108 7.73 5.84 -22.43
C ASN A 108 7.55 4.30 -22.47
N ALA A 109 6.92 3.70 -21.46
CA ALA A 109 6.72 2.26 -21.42
C ALA A 109 5.39 1.85 -20.79
N ALA A 110 5.03 0.58 -20.95
CA ALA A 110 3.86 0.02 -20.28
C ALA A 110 4.04 0.07 -18.75
N PRO A 111 2.95 0.25 -17.97
CA PRO A 111 3.03 0.23 -16.52
C PRO A 111 3.45 -1.15 -16.00
N GLN A 112 4.13 -1.14 -14.87
CA GLN A 112 4.78 -2.30 -14.25
C GLN A 112 4.50 -2.33 -12.75
N PHE A 113 4.67 -3.49 -12.12
CA PHE A 113 4.59 -3.62 -10.66
C PHE A 113 5.96 -3.41 -10.03
N HIS A 114 6.00 -2.68 -8.93
CA HIS A 114 7.21 -2.37 -8.19
C HIS A 114 6.95 -2.46 -6.69
N LEU A 115 7.96 -2.88 -5.94
CA LEU A 115 7.99 -2.68 -4.49
C LEU A 115 8.39 -1.22 -4.22
N VAL A 116 7.64 -0.55 -3.35
CA VAL A 116 7.78 0.90 -3.11
C VAL A 116 8.10 1.26 -1.67
N GLY A 117 8.04 0.31 -0.76
CA GLY A 117 8.34 0.55 0.65
C GLY A 117 7.93 -0.63 1.50
N CYS A 118 8.16 -0.49 2.80
CA CYS A 118 7.78 -1.49 3.78
C CYS A 118 7.41 -0.86 5.13
N LEU A 119 6.67 -1.63 5.91
CA LEU A 119 6.31 -1.35 7.29
C LEU A 119 6.61 -2.59 8.13
N GLU A 120 7.55 -2.49 9.07
CA GLU A 120 7.76 -3.53 10.08
C GLU A 120 6.80 -3.27 11.24
N ILE A 121 5.94 -4.24 11.54
CA ILE A 121 4.84 -4.06 12.49
C ILE A 121 5.39 -3.96 13.92
N ASP A 122 5.16 -2.82 14.57
CA ASP A 122 5.43 -2.61 15.99
C ASP A 122 4.18 -2.89 16.84
N ASP A 123 3.02 -2.40 16.39
CA ASP A 123 1.74 -2.52 17.08
C ASP A 123 0.58 -2.54 16.08
N ALA A 124 -0.61 -2.93 16.52
CA ALA A 124 -1.81 -2.91 15.70
C ALA A 124 -3.05 -2.51 16.50
N LEU A 125 -3.79 -1.52 15.99
CA LEU A 125 -5.15 -1.25 16.40
C LEU A 125 -6.09 -2.13 15.56
N VAL A 126 -6.71 -3.12 16.19
CA VAL A 126 -7.45 -4.17 15.50
C VAL A 126 -8.96 -3.96 15.59
N ASP A 127 -9.66 -4.38 14.53
CA ASP A 127 -11.12 -4.50 14.47
C ASP A 127 -11.91 -3.26 14.93
N VAL A 128 -11.49 -2.10 14.44
CA VAL A 128 -12.04 -0.80 14.85
C VAL A 128 -13.49 -0.66 14.37
N THR A 129 -14.41 -0.61 15.33
CA THR A 129 -15.86 -0.51 15.11
C THR A 129 -16.50 0.71 15.79
N PHE A 130 -15.70 1.50 16.52
CA PHE A 130 -16.07 2.77 17.14
C PHE A 130 -14.81 3.65 17.25
N ASP A 131 -14.96 4.92 17.62
CA ASP A 131 -13.81 5.82 17.77
C ASP A 131 -12.90 5.34 18.91
N PRO A 132 -11.64 4.95 18.63
CA PRO A 132 -10.70 4.51 19.66
C PRO A 132 -10.17 5.66 20.52
N GLY A 133 -10.59 6.90 20.28
CA GLY A 133 -10.01 8.09 20.88
C GLY A 133 -8.68 8.49 20.23
N HIS A 134 -8.03 9.52 20.79
CA HIS A 134 -6.76 10.00 20.28
C HIS A 134 -5.63 9.00 20.50
N GLY A 135 -4.77 8.85 19.50
CA GLY A 135 -3.64 7.94 19.56
C GLY A 135 -2.72 8.03 18.35
N TRP A 136 -1.75 7.12 18.31
CA TRP A 136 -0.74 7.07 17.25
C TRP A 136 -1.34 6.80 15.85
N TRP A 137 -2.57 6.30 15.79
CA TRP A 137 -3.33 6.02 14.57
C TRP A 137 -4.08 7.24 14.00
N ASP A 138 -4.08 8.39 14.66
CA ASP A 138 -4.85 9.58 14.25
C ASP A 138 -4.51 10.06 12.82
N GLY A 139 -3.28 9.78 12.36
CA GLY A 139 -2.83 10.08 11.00
C GLY A 139 -3.33 9.10 9.94
N ASN A 140 -3.78 7.90 10.31
CA ASN A 140 -4.13 6.86 9.34
C ASN A 140 -5.39 7.22 8.54
N ALA A 141 -5.40 6.89 7.24
CA ALA A 141 -6.50 7.22 6.33
C ALA A 141 -7.85 6.60 6.76
N HIS A 142 -7.86 5.37 7.29
CA HIS A 142 -9.08 4.73 7.76
C HIS A 142 -9.68 5.45 8.97
N ILE A 143 -8.86 5.87 9.94
CA ILE A 143 -9.31 6.64 11.10
C ILE A 143 -9.85 8.00 10.66
N ARG A 144 -9.12 8.72 9.81
CA ARG A 144 -9.54 10.03 9.31
C ARG A 144 -10.88 9.95 8.58
N ARG A 145 -11.05 8.96 7.70
CA ARG A 145 -12.32 8.71 7.00
C ARG A 145 -13.44 8.34 7.97
N ALA A 146 -13.18 7.44 8.91
CA ALA A 146 -14.19 6.99 9.87
C ALA A 146 -14.72 8.15 10.72
N ARG A 147 -13.83 9.02 11.23
CA ARG A 147 -14.23 10.24 11.96
C ARG A 147 -15.01 11.23 11.11
N ALA A 148 -14.60 11.42 9.86
CA ALA A 148 -15.29 12.33 8.93
C ALA A 148 -16.70 11.86 8.51
N THR A 149 -16.96 10.55 8.60
CA THR A 149 -18.17 9.91 8.05
C THR A 149 -19.03 9.21 9.09
N ALA A 150 -18.52 9.03 10.31
CA ALA A 150 -19.06 8.15 11.35
C ALA A 150 -19.20 6.67 10.93
N ILE A 151 -18.45 6.23 9.91
CA ILE A 151 -18.47 4.85 9.42
C ILE A 151 -17.25 4.09 9.94
N TRP A 152 -17.50 3.19 10.90
CA TRP A 152 -16.47 2.33 11.51
C TRP A 152 -16.65 0.89 11.02
N ASP A 153 -15.94 0.53 9.95
CA ASP A 153 -16.19 -0.67 9.16
C ASP A 153 -15.25 -1.86 9.47
N SER A 154 -14.87 -2.02 10.73
CA SER A 154 -14.06 -3.15 11.23
C SER A 154 -12.68 -3.24 10.57
N PHE A 155 -12.03 -2.08 10.40
CA PHE A 155 -10.70 -1.97 9.84
C PHE A 155 -9.62 -2.16 10.89
N TRP A 156 -8.41 -2.42 10.43
CA TRP A 156 -7.22 -2.54 11.28
C TRP A 156 -6.25 -1.46 10.85
N VAL A 157 -5.48 -0.93 11.80
CA VAL A 157 -4.37 -0.01 11.55
C VAL A 157 -3.12 -0.62 12.16
N PHE A 158 -2.07 -0.75 11.36
CA PHE A 158 -0.77 -1.25 11.75
C PHE A 158 0.19 -0.08 11.96
N LYS A 159 0.83 -0.06 13.12
CA LYS A 159 1.91 0.87 13.45
C LYS A 159 3.22 0.31 12.96
N GLY A 160 3.98 1.10 12.21
CA GLY A 160 5.33 0.76 11.81
C GLY A 160 6.37 1.09 12.88
N SER A 161 7.40 0.27 12.98
CA SER A 161 8.61 0.62 13.73
C SER A 161 9.34 1.76 13.03
N ALA A 162 9.89 2.70 13.80
CA ALA A 162 10.56 3.90 13.25
C ALA A 162 11.79 3.55 12.40
N CYS A 163 12.50 2.48 12.73
CA CYS A 163 13.72 2.06 12.01
C CYS A 163 13.44 1.08 10.87
N GLY A 164 12.37 0.29 10.95
CA GLY A 164 12.05 -0.77 9.99
C GLY A 164 11.01 -0.38 8.93
N SER A 165 10.47 0.84 8.99
CA SER A 165 9.39 1.30 8.11
C SER A 165 9.83 2.51 7.29
N ARG A 166 9.70 2.43 5.97
CA ARG A 166 10.09 3.52 5.05
C ARG A 166 9.54 3.33 3.64
N MET A 167 9.36 4.44 2.93
CA MET A 167 9.34 4.42 1.47
C MET A 167 10.74 4.15 0.93
N PHE A 168 10.84 3.40 -0.16
CA PHE A 168 12.12 3.25 -0.85
C PHE A 168 12.45 4.51 -1.64
N ALA A 169 13.70 4.95 -1.59
CA ALA A 169 14.15 6.10 -2.38
C ALA A 169 14.03 5.82 -3.89
N ARG A 170 14.22 4.56 -4.30
CA ARG A 170 14.01 4.06 -5.66
C ARG A 170 13.14 2.82 -5.60
N SER A 171 12.25 2.68 -6.57
CA SER A 171 11.38 1.51 -6.66
C SER A 171 12.18 0.26 -7.01
N TYR A 172 11.74 -0.90 -6.54
CA TYR A 172 12.31 -2.19 -6.94
C TYR A 172 11.35 -2.90 -7.89
N GLN A 173 11.75 -3.12 -9.14
CA GLN A 173 10.88 -3.75 -10.13
C GLN A 173 10.48 -5.16 -9.67
N PHE A 174 9.18 -5.45 -9.71
CA PHE A 174 8.61 -6.74 -9.31
C PHE A 174 8.07 -7.47 -10.54
N ALA A 175 9.01 -8.09 -11.26
CA ALA A 175 8.73 -8.80 -12.51
C ALA A 175 8.56 -10.31 -12.25
N ARG A 176 8.32 -11.10 -13.31
CA ARG A 176 8.20 -12.56 -13.20
C ARG A 176 9.35 -13.22 -12.45
N LYS A 177 10.60 -12.79 -12.69
CA LYS A 177 11.78 -13.34 -12.02
C LYS A 177 11.75 -13.11 -10.50
N GLU A 178 11.18 -12.00 -10.02
CA GLU A 178 11.00 -11.72 -8.60
C GLU A 178 9.83 -12.52 -8.02
N VAL A 179 8.73 -12.62 -8.78
CA VAL A 179 7.59 -13.47 -8.41
C VAL A 179 8.04 -14.91 -8.16
N GLU A 180 8.86 -15.47 -9.04
CA GLU A 180 9.36 -16.84 -8.89
C GLU A 180 10.27 -17.01 -7.67
N LYS A 181 11.02 -15.97 -7.27
CA LYS A 181 11.79 -15.97 -6.01
C LYS A 181 10.90 -15.93 -4.78
N VAL A 182 9.83 -15.13 -4.83
CA VAL A 182 8.95 -14.89 -3.68
C VAL A 182 7.91 -16.00 -3.49
N PHE A 183 7.28 -16.44 -4.58
CA PHE A 183 6.14 -17.35 -4.57
C PHE A 183 6.47 -18.75 -5.11
N GLY A 184 7.67 -18.94 -5.65
CA GLY A 184 8.03 -20.15 -6.39
C GLY A 184 7.49 -20.17 -7.83
N PRO A 185 7.77 -21.24 -8.59
CA PRO A 185 7.50 -21.31 -10.04
C PRO A 185 6.05 -21.66 -10.40
N ASN A 186 5.16 -21.85 -9.42
CA ASN A 186 3.85 -22.48 -9.63
C ASN A 186 2.76 -21.54 -10.18
N TRP A 187 3.09 -20.29 -10.50
CA TRP A 187 2.12 -19.39 -11.12
C TRP A 187 1.84 -19.78 -12.56
N HIS A 188 0.57 -19.82 -12.93
CA HIS A 188 0.18 -20.13 -14.29
C HIS A 188 0.24 -18.89 -15.19
N TRP A 189 1.31 -18.78 -15.98
CA TRP A 189 1.56 -17.70 -16.94
C TRP A 189 0.92 -18.00 -18.30
N ARG A 190 -0.30 -17.50 -18.53
CA ARG A 190 -1.02 -17.67 -19.80
C ARG A 190 -0.44 -16.78 -20.89
N THR A 191 -0.26 -17.31 -22.09
CA THR A 191 0.17 -16.53 -23.27
C THR A 191 -0.81 -15.41 -23.65
N THR A 192 -2.08 -15.53 -23.27
CA THR A 192 -3.13 -14.54 -23.50
C THR A 192 -3.16 -13.40 -22.48
N ARG A 193 -2.28 -13.41 -21.47
CA ARG A 193 -2.19 -12.36 -20.45
C ARG A 193 -0.80 -11.79 -20.37
N THR A 194 -0.72 -10.48 -20.18
CA THR A 194 0.56 -9.84 -19.90
C THR A 194 1.07 -10.22 -18.51
N GLU A 195 2.36 -10.04 -18.30
CA GLU A 195 2.98 -10.22 -16.98
C GLU A 195 2.27 -9.38 -15.91
N LEU A 196 2.05 -8.09 -16.20
CA LEU A 196 1.32 -7.16 -15.34
C LEU A 196 -0.08 -7.69 -14.95
N GLN A 197 -0.84 -8.22 -15.92
CA GLN A 197 -2.17 -8.77 -15.65
C GLN A 197 -2.11 -10.01 -14.77
N THR A 198 -1.12 -10.88 -14.99
CA THR A 198 -0.94 -12.09 -14.19
C THR A 198 -0.56 -11.74 -12.76
N ILE A 199 0.45 -10.88 -12.57
CA ILE A 199 0.86 -10.41 -11.24
C ILE A 199 -0.30 -9.76 -10.50
N GLY A 200 -1.01 -8.85 -11.16
CA GLY A 200 -2.16 -8.17 -10.56
C GLY A 200 -3.29 -9.12 -10.17
N SER A 201 -3.49 -10.20 -10.93
CA SER A 201 -4.50 -11.22 -10.62
C SER A 201 -4.15 -12.02 -9.37
N TYR A 202 -2.90 -12.47 -9.24
CA TYR A 202 -2.46 -13.31 -8.13
C TYR A 202 -2.20 -12.51 -6.85
N THR A 203 -1.89 -11.21 -6.97
CA THR A 203 -1.61 -10.33 -5.83
C THR A 203 -2.79 -9.43 -5.44
N ARG A 204 -3.96 -9.58 -6.08
CA ARG A 204 -5.15 -8.77 -5.77
C ARG A 204 -5.51 -8.81 -4.27
N ALA A 205 -5.34 -9.97 -3.65
CA ALA A 205 -5.41 -10.13 -2.21
C ALA A 205 -4.01 -10.07 -1.59
N VAL A 206 -3.90 -9.50 -0.40
CA VAL A 206 -2.68 -9.49 0.40
C VAL A 206 -2.16 -10.92 0.56
N ARG A 207 -0.90 -11.12 0.21
CA ARG A 207 -0.27 -12.43 0.26
C ARG A 207 0.59 -12.52 1.51
N ARG A 208 0.25 -13.42 2.43
CA ARG A 208 1.17 -13.84 3.49
C ARG A 208 2.21 -14.77 2.89
N LEU A 209 3.45 -14.54 3.26
CA LEU A 209 4.64 -15.24 2.82
C LEU A 209 5.45 -15.62 4.05
N ASP A 210 5.97 -16.84 4.03
CA ASP A 210 6.83 -17.40 5.07
C ASP A 210 8.07 -18.03 4.40
N GLY A 211 9.14 -18.31 5.15
CA GLY A 211 10.37 -18.92 4.65
C GLY A 211 11.07 -18.06 3.59
N ARG A 212 11.53 -18.69 2.49
CA ARG A 212 12.36 -18.03 1.47
C ARG A 212 11.76 -16.75 0.89
N GLY A 213 10.43 -16.70 0.70
CA GLY A 213 9.75 -15.51 0.17
C GLY A 213 9.77 -14.34 1.16
N GLU A 214 9.62 -14.64 2.45
CA GLU A 214 9.74 -13.66 3.53
C GLU A 214 11.18 -13.14 3.65
N GLU A 215 12.17 -14.04 3.68
CA GLU A 215 13.59 -13.70 3.80
C GLU A 215 14.05 -12.80 2.66
N TRP A 216 13.61 -13.09 1.43
CA TRP A 216 13.92 -12.28 0.26
C TRP A 216 13.33 -10.87 0.38
N LEU A 217 12.05 -10.75 0.74
CA LEU A 217 11.40 -9.46 0.93
C LEU A 217 12.06 -8.64 2.05
N ARG A 218 12.41 -9.27 3.17
CA ARG A 218 13.12 -8.61 4.26
C ARG A 218 14.50 -8.11 3.84
N THR A 219 15.19 -8.83 2.95
CA THR A 219 16.47 -8.38 2.37
C THR A 219 16.30 -7.10 1.56
N ILE A 220 15.29 -7.04 0.68
CA ILE A 220 14.97 -5.82 -0.09
C ILE A 220 14.63 -4.64 0.81
N CYS A 221 13.97 -4.89 1.94
CA CYS A 221 13.57 -3.83 2.87
C CYS A 221 14.75 -3.25 3.67
N LYS A 222 15.87 -3.98 3.77
CA LYS A 222 17.09 -3.55 4.44
C LYS A 222 18.12 -2.87 3.52
N SER A 223 18.01 -3.07 2.20
CA SER A 223 18.90 -2.45 1.19
C SER A 223 18.53 -1.00 0.89
#